data_AF-A0A533W229-F1
#
_entry.id   AF-A0A533W229-F1
#
_cell.length_a   1.000
_cell.length_b   1.000
_cell.length_c   1.000
_cell.angle_alpha   90.00
_cell.angle_beta   90.00
_cell.angle_gamma   90.00
#
_symmetry.space_group_name_H-M   'P 1'
#
loop_
_entity.id
_entity.type
_entity.pdbx_description
1 polymer ?
#
loop_
_entity_poly.entity_id
_entity_poly.type
_entity_poly.pdbx_seq_one_letter_code
_entity_poly.pdbx_strand_id
1 'polypeptide(L)' 'MEQALKTIGGIKFALFSPNEIRKYSVAEITQPETYDEDGMPVQGGLMDNRLGT' A
#
# COMPACT_ATOMS: atom_id res chain seq x y z
N MET A 1 -21.32 23.50 -4.89
CA MET A 1 -20.99 23.32 -6.32
C MET A 1 -21.14 21.84 -6.61
N GLU A 2 -22.01 21.47 -7.55
CA GLU A 2 -22.18 20.08 -7.95
C GLU A 2 -20.93 19.61 -8.67
N GLN A 3 -20.27 18.58 -8.14
CA GLN A 3 -19.01 18.09 -8.68
C GLN A 3 -19.34 17.17 -9.86
N ALA A 4 -19.13 17.67 -11.08
CA ALA A 4 -19.37 16.89 -12.29
C ALA A 4 -18.58 15.57 -12.26
N LEU A 5 -19.26 14.47 -12.61
CA LEU A 5 -18.64 13.16 -12.74
C LEU A 5 -17.53 13.22 -13.79
N LYS A 6 -16.29 12.95 -13.36
CA LYS A 6 -15.12 12.91 -14.24
C LYS A 6 -15.06 11.57 -14.96
N THR A 7 -14.69 11.60 -16.23
CA THR A 7 -14.39 10.40 -17.03
C THR A 7 -12.89 10.25 -17.26
N ILE A 8 -12.40 9.02 -17.43
CA ILE A 8 -11.00 8.75 -17.76
C ILE A 8 -10.77 9.09 -19.23
N GLY A 9 -9.87 10.04 -19.52
CA GLY A 9 -9.53 10.46 -20.90
C GLY A 9 -8.42 9.62 -21.55
N GLY A 10 -7.69 8.82 -20.78
CA GLY A 10 -6.60 7.97 -21.26
C GLY A 10 -5.72 7.45 -20.13
N ILE A 11 -4.84 6.50 -20.45
CA ILE A 11 -3.92 5.85 -19.51
C ILE A 11 -2.49 6.07 -19.99
N LYS A 12 -1.60 6.46 -19.08
CA LYS A 12 -0.16 6.60 -19.36
C LYS A 12 0.59 5.40 -18.75
N PHE A 13 1.24 4.62 -19.60
CA PHE A 13 2.12 3.55 -19.17
C PHE A 13 3.51 4.12 -18.88
N ALA A 14 4.11 3.69 -17.78
CA ALA A 14 5.45 4.10 -17.36
C ALA A 14 6.09 2.98 -16.55
N LEU A 15 7.41 3.06 -16.39
CA LEU A 15 8.13 2.22 -15.45
C LEU A 15 8.05 2.83 -14.05
N PHE A 16 7.79 2.00 -13.04
CA PHE A 16 7.68 2.45 -11.67
C PHE A 16 9.07 2.49 -11.01
N SER A 17 9.57 3.68 -10.68
CA SER A 17 10.93 3.81 -10.16
C SER A 17 11.02 3.37 -8.69
N PRO A 18 12.20 2.90 -8.23
CA PRO A 18 12.40 2.54 -6.82
C PRO A 18 12.09 3.68 -5.84
N ASN A 19 12.33 4.93 -6.24
CA ASN A 19 12.03 6.10 -5.40
C ASN A 19 10.53 6.34 -5.27
N GLU A 20 9.78 6.16 -6.36
CA GLU A 20 8.33 6.24 -6.31
C GLU A 20 7.75 5.10 -5.47
N ILE A 21 8.18 3.84 -5.68
CA ILE A 21 7.73 2.69 -4.86
C ILE A 21 7.84 3.01 -3.37
N ARG A 22 9.00 3.50 -2.92
CA ARG A 22 9.23 3.88 -1.51
C ARG A 22 8.34 5.03 -1.05
N LYS A 23 8.09 6.02 -1.91
CA LYS A 23 7.24 7.17 -1.59
C LYS A 23 5.76 6.80 -1.48
N TYR A 24 5.28 5.88 -2.33
CA TYR A 24 3.89 5.43 -2.32
C TYR A 24 3.63 4.38 -1.23
N SER A 25 4.65 3.64 -0.79
CA SER A 25 4.47 2.63 0.25
C SER A 25 4.07 3.23 1.59
N VAL A 26 3.15 2.58 2.28
CA VAL A 26 2.67 2.95 3.62
C VAL A 26 3.40 2.19 4.74
N ALA A 27 4.10 1.10 4.39
CA ALA A 27 4.90 0.29 5.28
C ALA A 27 6.10 -0.34 4.53
N GLU A 28 7.17 -0.64 5.27
CA GLU A 28 8.24 -1.52 4.81
C GLU A 28 8.06 -2.88 5.49
N ILE A 29 8.25 -3.95 4.71
CA ILE A 29 8.15 -5.32 5.24
C ILE A 29 9.55 -5.79 5.62
N THR A 30 9.80 -5.86 6.92
CA THR A 30 11.08 -6.26 7.49
C THR A 30 10.99 -7.55 8.29
N GLN A 31 9.79 -7.91 8.75
CA GLN A 31 9.52 -9.11 9.52
C GLN A 31 9.00 -10.23 8.60
N PRO A 32 9.55 -11.44 8.69
CA PRO A 32 9.02 -12.59 7.96
C PRO A 32 7.72 -13.13 8.57
N GLU A 33 7.45 -12.88 9.85
CA GLU A 33 6.24 -13.31 10.53
C GLU A 33 5.01 -12.51 10.07
N THR A 34 3.88 -13.21 9.98
CA THR A 34 2.60 -12.62 9.55
C THR A 34 1.73 -12.27 10.75
N TYR A 35 1.60 -13.20 11.69
CA TYR A 35 0.90 -13.04 12.96
C TYR A 35 1.82 -13.52 14.10
N ASP A 36 1.59 -13.02 15.31
CA ASP A 36 2.25 -13.49 16.52
C ASP A 36 1.56 -14.72 17.13
N GLU A 37 2.04 -15.15 18.30
CA GLU A 37 1.54 -16.33 19.03
C GLU A 37 0.07 -16.18 19.47
N ASP A 38 -0.41 -14.94 19.62
CA ASP A 38 -1.79 -14.61 19.99
C ASP A 38 -2.70 -14.42 18.76
N GLY A 39 -2.15 -14.58 17.54
CA GLY A 39 -2.86 -14.41 16.29
C GLY A 39 -3.05 -12.95 15.87
N MET A 40 -2.32 -12.01 16.48
CA MET A 40 -2.37 -10.59 16.15
C MET A 40 -1.40 -10.26 15.01
N PRO A 41 -1.73 -9.31 14.11
CA PRO A 41 -0.83 -8.95 13.03
C PRO A 41 0.49 -8.37 13.53
N VAL A 42 1.60 -8.86 12.97
CA VAL A 42 2.95 -8.37 13.30
C VAL A 42 3.24 -7.05 12.59
N GLN A 43 3.66 -6.03 13.33
CA GLN A 43 4.11 -4.76 12.76
C GLN A 43 5.36 -4.97 11.90
N GLY A 44 5.35 -4.46 10.67
CA GLY A 44 6.40 -4.70 9.68
C GLY A 44 6.34 -6.09 9.04
N GLY A 45 5.33 -6.89 9.35
CA GLY A 45 5.00 -8.15 8.70
C GLY A 45 3.98 -7.97 7.58
N LEU A 46 3.62 -9.06 6.90
CA LEU A 46 2.70 -9.02 5.75
C LEU A 46 1.28 -8.55 6.10
N MET A 47 0.86 -8.68 7.36
CA MET A 47 -0.47 -8.24 7.84
C MET A 47 -0.42 -6.91 8.60
N ASP A 48 0.63 -6.10 8.44
CA ASP A 48 0.71 -4.79 9.09
C ASP A 48 -0.57 -3.96 8.81
N ASN A 49 -1.27 -3.55 9.87
CA ASN A 49 -2.56 -2.88 9.78
C ASN A 49 -2.54 -1.58 8.95
N ARG A 50 -1.37 -0.98 8.72
CA ARG A 50 -1.23 0.19 7.83
C ARG A 50 -1.54 -0.15 6.37
N LEU A 51 -1.48 -1.43 5.98
CA LEU A 51 -1.78 -1.92 4.64
C LEU A 51 -3.29 -2.06 4.38
N GLY A 52 -4.13 -1.99 5.42
CA GLY A 52 -5.58 -2.10 5.34
C GLY A 52 -6.15 -3.01 6.43
N THR A 53 -7.45 -2.84 6.73
CA THR A 53 -8.23 -3.62 7.72
C THR A 53 -9.55 -4.05 7.13
#